data_AF-A0A2H0UNM6-F1
#
_entry.id   AF-A0A2H0UNM6-F1
#
_cell.length_a   1.000
_cell.length_b   1.000
_cell.length_c   1.000
_cell.angle_alpha   90.00
_cell.angle_beta   90.00
_cell.angle_gamma   90.00
#
_symmetry.space_group_name_H-M   'P 1'
#
loop_
_entity.id
_entity.type
_entity.pdbx_description
1 polymer ?
#
loop_
_entity_poly.entity_id
_entity_poly.type
_entity_poly.pdbx_seq_one_letter_code
_entity_poly.pdbx_strand_id
1 'polypeptide(L)'
;MIKFDREKLEHLIAAGQWDMARQMLESFLDNQESHDDDPELQATMALVYLSVMLKISEAYEQSLEYAVNQIRGIKKAAHETKEKLDRDRLEYQMKKLLS
;
A
#
# COMPACT_ATOMS: atom_id res chain seq x y z
N MET A 1 -9.06 24.62 23.08
CA MET A 1 -7.70 24.13 22.80
C MET A 1 -7.78 22.62 22.59
N ILE A 2 -7.72 22.17 21.33
CA ILE A 2 -7.67 20.73 21.03
C ILE A 2 -6.27 20.25 21.44
N LYS A 3 -6.22 19.35 22.42
CA LYS A 3 -4.96 18.74 22.87
C LYS A 3 -4.60 17.65 21.87
N PHE A 4 -3.50 17.83 21.14
CA PHE A 4 -2.98 16.80 20.25
C PHE A 4 -2.54 15.59 21.07
N ASP A 5 -3.18 14.45 20.81
CA ASP A 5 -2.91 13.20 21.52
C ASP A 5 -1.80 12.44 20.79
N ARG A 6 -0.56 12.80 21.11
CA ARG A 6 0.65 12.21 20.50
C ARG A 6 0.73 10.70 20.75
N GLU A 7 0.37 10.24 21.94
CA GLU A 7 0.42 8.80 22.28
C GLU A 7 -0.53 7.99 21.41
N LYS A 8 -1.73 8.51 21.16
CA LYS A 8 -2.68 7.89 20.25
C LYS A 8 -2.14 7.86 18.82
N LEU A 9 -1.52 8.93 18.33
CA LEU A 9 -0.92 8.93 16.99
C LEU A 9 0.19 7.89 16.86
N GLU A 10 1.09 7.82 17.84
CA GLU A 10 2.17 6.82 17.88
C GLU A 10 1.60 5.38 17.89
N HIS A 11 0.51 5.15 18.62
CA HIS A 11 -0.16 3.85 18.64
C HIS A 11 -0.81 3.50 17.29
N LEU A 12 -1.48 4.45 16.63
CA LEU A 12 -2.09 4.24 15.30
C LEU A 12 -1.02 3.88 14.26
N ILE A 13 0.14 4.57 14.31
CA ILE A 13 1.30 4.27 13.47
C ILE A 13 1.83 2.86 13.75
N ALA A 14 2.05 2.52 15.02
CA ALA A 14 2.58 1.21 15.41
C ALA A 14 1.62 0.06 15.02
N ALA A 15 0.31 0.30 15.08
CA ALA A 15 -0.72 -0.66 14.71
C ALA A 15 -0.98 -0.75 13.18
N GLY A 16 -0.29 0.05 12.37
CA GLY A 16 -0.51 0.11 10.93
C GLY A 16 -1.85 0.73 10.51
N GLN A 17 -2.50 1.47 11.42
CA GLN A 17 -3.77 2.17 11.17
C GLN A 17 -3.50 3.54 10.50
N TRP A 18 -2.91 3.47 9.31
CA TRP A 18 -2.39 4.60 8.54
C TRP A 18 -3.42 5.68 8.22
N ASP A 19 -4.61 5.28 7.76
CA ASP A 19 -5.68 6.23 7.41
C ASP A 19 -6.17 7.01 8.63
N MET A 20 -6.26 6.35 9.78
CA MET A 20 -6.64 6.99 11.04
C MET A 20 -5.55 7.93 11.55
N ALA A 21 -4.28 7.52 11.45
CA ALA A 21 -3.13 8.37 11.79
C ALA A 21 -3.10 9.64 10.92
N ARG A 22 -3.37 9.48 9.61
CA ARG A 22 -3.47 10.57 8.65
C ARG A 22 -4.61 11.53 8.97
N GLN A 23 -5.83 11.03 9.17
CA GLN A 23 -6.99 11.85 9.52
C GLN A 23 -6.77 12.63 10.82
N MET A 24 -6.11 12.00 11.81
CA MET A 24 -5.79 12.66 13.07
C MET A 24 -4.84 13.84 12.87
N LEU A 25 -3.81 13.68 12.02
CA LEU A 25 -2.90 14.77 11.66
C LEU A 25 -3.58 15.86 10.83
N GLU A 26 -4.36 15.50 9.81
CA GLU A 26 -5.12 16.46 8.99
C GLU A 26 -6.10 17.27 9.86
N SER A 27 -6.84 16.61 10.74
CA SER A 27 -7.75 17.30 11.67
C SER A 27 -7.01 18.24 12.64
N PHE A 28 -5.79 17.90 13.01
CA PHE A 28 -4.99 18.75 13.89
C PHE A 28 -4.43 19.97 13.15
N LEU A 29 -4.01 19.78 11.89
CA LEU A 29 -3.55 20.85 11.00
C LEU A 29 -4.70 21.81 10.64
N ASP A 30 -5.88 21.28 10.30
CA ASP A 30 -7.05 22.10 9.95
C ASP A 30 -7.55 22.94 11.13
N ASN A 31 -7.38 22.47 12.37
CA ASN A 31 -7.75 23.22 13.57
C ASN A 31 -6.68 24.25 14.02
N GLN A 32 -5.51 24.31 13.37
CA GLN A 32 -4.44 25.25 13.69
C GLN A 32 -4.62 26.66 13.09
N GLU A 33 -5.68 26.94 12.31
CA GLU A 33 -6.06 28.31 11.94
C GLU A 33 -6.27 29.26 13.17
N SER A 34 -6.22 28.73 14.40
CA SER A 34 -6.35 29.48 15.65
C SER A 34 -5.06 29.66 16.47
N HIS A 35 -3.91 29.12 16.04
CA HIS A 35 -2.66 29.12 16.80
C HIS A 35 -1.44 29.48 15.93
N ASP A 36 -1.37 30.75 15.52
CA ASP A 36 -0.31 31.32 14.68
C ASP A 36 1.02 31.60 15.44
N ASP A 37 1.10 31.31 16.75
CA ASP A 37 2.11 31.92 17.62
C ASP A 37 3.28 31.01 18.05
N ASP A 38 3.37 29.75 17.59
CA ASP A 38 4.50 28.87 17.94
C ASP A 38 5.10 28.11 16.72
N PRO A 39 6.13 28.70 16.07
CA PRO A 39 6.83 28.08 14.95
C PRO A 39 7.52 26.74 15.27
N GLU A 40 7.92 26.52 16.53
CA GLU A 40 8.59 25.29 16.95
C GLU A 40 7.60 24.13 17.02
N LEU A 41 6.39 24.41 17.50
CA LEU A 41 5.28 23.46 17.50
C LEU A 41 4.89 23.09 16.06
N GLN A 42 4.76 24.06 15.16
CA GLN A 42 4.44 23.84 13.75
C GLN A 42 5.52 22.98 13.04
N ALA A 43 6.79 23.28 13.27
CA ALA A 43 7.90 22.50 12.70
C ALA A 43 7.88 21.05 13.20
N THR A 44 7.66 20.84 14.51
CA THR A 44 7.55 19.50 15.10
C THR A 44 6.38 18.72 14.49
N MET A 45 5.23 19.37 14.29
CA MET A 45 4.07 18.75 13.64
C MET A 45 4.33 18.36 12.20
N ALA A 46 4.97 19.24 11.43
CA ALA A 46 5.34 18.96 10.05
C ALA A 46 6.29 17.75 9.95
N LEU A 47 7.27 17.65 10.85
CA LEU A 47 8.18 16.50 10.91
C LEU A 47 7.45 15.19 11.27
N VAL A 48 6.53 15.23 12.23
CA VAL A 48 5.70 14.06 12.57
C VAL A 48 4.84 13.66 11.37
N TYR A 49 4.18 14.61 10.72
CA TYR A 49 3.37 14.36 9.51
C TYR A 49 4.20 13.71 8.39
N LEU A 50 5.36 14.28 8.07
CA LEU A 50 6.26 13.74 7.05
C LEU A 50 6.72 12.32 7.39
N SER A 51 7.04 12.04 8.65
CA SER A 51 7.44 10.70 9.10
C SER A 51 6.33 9.67 8.94
N VAL A 52 5.08 10.04 9.27
CA VAL A 52 3.92 9.18 9.05
C VAL A 52 3.72 8.91 7.57
N MET A 53 3.67 9.96 6.75
CA MET A 53 3.44 9.83 5.31
C MET A 53 4.52 8.99 4.62
N LEU A 54 5.77 9.08 5.06
CA LEU A 54 6.86 8.24 4.56
C LEU A 54 6.60 6.76 4.83
N LYS A 55 6.28 6.40 6.09
CA LYS A 55 5.97 5.00 6.45
C LYS A 55 4.78 4.45 5.69
N ILE A 56 3.74 5.27 5.51
CA ILE A 56 2.56 4.92 4.72
C ILE A 56 2.98 4.63 3.27
N SER A 57 3.78 5.52 2.68
CA SER A 57 4.28 5.36 1.31
C SER A 57 5.10 4.09 1.12
N GLU A 58 6.01 3.80 2.05
CA GLU A 58 6.82 2.57 2.02
C GLU A 58 5.95 1.31 2.10
N ALA A 59 4.93 1.30 2.97
CA ALA A 59 4.01 0.17 3.08
C ALA A 59 3.19 -0.05 1.79
N TYR A 60 2.73 1.05 1.17
CA TYR A 60 2.03 0.97 -0.12
C TYR A 60 2.95 0.47 -1.24
N GLU A 61 4.21 0.90 -1.28
CA GLU A 61 5.19 0.44 -2.26
C GLU A 61 5.45 -1.06 -2.15
N GLN A 62 5.65 -1.57 -0.93
CA GLN A 62 5.80 -3.01 -0.67
C GLN A 62 4.55 -3.81 -1.08
N SER A 63 3.36 -3.31 -0.77
CA SER A 63 2.10 -3.94 -1.16
C SER A 63 1.94 -3.98 -2.69
N LEU A 64 2.28 -2.89 -3.37
CA LEU A 64 2.24 -2.79 -4.82
C LEU A 64 3.23 -3.77 -5.47
N GLU A 65 4.46 -3.84 -4.96
CA GLU A 65 5.47 -4.79 -5.45
C GLU A 65 4.98 -6.24 -5.32
N TYR A 66 4.40 -6.58 -4.17
CA TYR A 66 3.81 -7.89 -3.94
C TYR A 66 2.70 -8.20 -4.97
N ALA A 67 1.76 -7.27 -5.18
CA ALA A 67 0.68 -7.43 -6.15
C ALA A 67 1.20 -7.61 -7.58
N VAL A 68 2.21 -6.83 -7.98
CA VAL A 68 2.86 -6.96 -9.30
C VAL A 68 3.49 -8.34 -9.47
N ASN A 69 4.16 -8.85 -8.43
CA ASN A 69 4.78 -10.17 -8.48
C ASN A 69 3.74 -11.30 -8.56
N GLN A 70 2.60 -11.18 -7.86
CA GLN A 70 1.48 -12.12 -8.00
C GLN A 70 0.91 -12.12 -9.42
N ILE A 71 0.69 -10.95 -10.01
CA ILE A 71 0.18 -10.82 -11.39
C ILE A 71 1.16 -11.46 -12.39
N ARG A 72 2.48 -11.26 -12.22
CA ARG A 72 3.50 -11.92 -13.05
C ARG A 72 3.43 -13.43 -12.93
N GLY A 73 3.27 -13.96 -11.72
CA GLY A 73 3.09 -15.40 -11.47
C GLY A 73 1.87 -15.97 -12.19
N ILE A 74 0.72 -15.30 -12.09
CA ILE A 74 -0.52 -15.69 -12.78
C ILE A 74 -0.32 -15.69 -14.30
N LYS A 75 0.32 -14.65 -14.86
CA LYS A 75 0.60 -14.58 -16.31
C LYS A 75 1.48 -15.74 -16.78
N LYS A 76 2.51 -16.09 -16.00
CA LYS A 76 3.37 -17.23 -16.32
C LYS A 76 2.59 -18.55 -16.29
N ALA A 77 1.81 -18.80 -15.24
CA ALA A 77 1.00 -20.00 -15.13
C ALA A 77 -0.06 -20.11 -16.24
N ALA A 78 -0.68 -19.00 -16.63
CA ALA A 78 -1.63 -18.95 -17.74
C ALA A 78 -0.96 -19.29 -19.08
N HIS A 79 0.27 -18.80 -19.29
CA HIS A 79 1.05 -19.12 -20.49
C HIS A 79 1.41 -20.60 -20.56
N GLU A 80 1.98 -21.16 -19.48
CA GLU A 80 2.33 -22.58 -19.39
C GLU A 80 1.11 -23.50 -19.57
N THR A 81 -0.04 -23.11 -19.00
CA THR A 81 -1.30 -23.84 -19.18
C THR A 81 -1.77 -23.84 -20.63
N LYS A 82 -1.65 -22.69 -21.31
CA LYS A 82 -2.01 -22.58 -22.74
C LYS A 82 -1.11 -23.47 -23.60
N GLU A 83 0.20 -23.43 -23.40
CA GLU A 83 1.14 -24.27 -24.15
C GLU A 83 0.85 -25.76 -23.96
N LYS A 84 0.51 -26.16 -22.73
CA LYS A 84 0.12 -27.54 -22.43
C LYS A 84 -1.16 -27.95 -23.18
N LEU A 85 -2.19 -27.10 -23.15
CA LEU A 85 -3.44 -27.36 -23.87
C LEU A 85 -3.23 -27.45 -25.39
N ASP A 86 -2.43 -26.56 -25.96
CA ASP A 86 -2.09 -26.56 -27.38
C ASP A 86 -1.35 -27.85 -27.76
N ARG A 87 -0.40 -28.29 -26.91
CA ARG A 87 0.30 -29.56 -27.09
C ARG A 87 -0.64 -30.77 -27.01
N ASP A 88 -1.47 -30.86 -25.97
CA ASP A 88 -2.42 -31.97 -25.78
C ASP A 88 -3.38 -32.08 -26.98
N ARG A 89 -3.81 -30.93 -27.51
CA ARG A 89 -4.64 -30.86 -28.72
C ARG A 89 -3.92 -31.39 -29.96
N LEU A 90 -2.66 -31.01 -30.17
CA LEU A 90 -1.85 -31.50 -31.30
C LEU A 90 -1.62 -33.02 -31.20
N GLU A 91 -1.29 -33.53 -30.01
CA GLU A 91 -1.09 -34.96 -29.78
C GLU A 91 -2.37 -35.75 -30.07
N TYR A 92 -3.54 -35.24 -29.67
CA TYR A 92 -4.84 -35.84 -29.99
C TYR A 92 -5.12 -35.88 -31.49
N GLN A 93 -4.87 -34.77 -32.21
CA GLN A 93 -5.07 -34.70 -33.66
C GLN A 93 -4.14 -35.66 -34.42
N MET A 94 -2.88 -35.78 -34.01
CA MET A 94 -1.93 -36.72 -34.61
C MET A 94 -2.36 -38.17 -34.42
N LYS A 95 -2.80 -38.55 -33.21
CA LYS A 95 -3.31 -39.90 -32.95
C LYS A 95 -4.50 -40.24 -33.85
N LYS A 96 -5.42 -39.30 -34.05
CA LYS A 96 -6.59 -39.49 -34.92
C LYS A 96 -6.23 -39.65 -36.40
N LEU A 97 -5.15 -39.02 -36.86
CA LEU A 97 -4.68 -39.13 -38.25
C LEU A 97 -3.93 -40.44 -38.52
N LEU A 98 -3.35 -41.03 -37.48
CA LEU A 98 -2.55 -42.27 -37.56
C LEU A 98 -3.37 -43.53 -37.25
N SER A 99 -4.62 -43.38 -36.80
CA SER A 99 -5.61 -44.44 -36.57
C SER A 99 -6.57 -44.57 -37.74
#